data_AF-A0A2W4SGD1-F1
#
_entry.id   AF-A0A2W4SGD1-F1
#
_cell.length_a   1.000
_cell.length_b   1.000
_cell.length_c   1.000
_cell.angle_alpha   90.00
_cell.angle_beta   90.00
_cell.angle_gamma   90.00
#
_symmetry.space_group_name_H-M   'P 1'
#
loop_
_entity.id
_entity.type
_entity.pdbx_description
1 polymer ?
#
loop_
_entity_poly.entity_id
_entity_poly.type
_entity_poly.pdbx_seq_one_letter_code
_entity_poly.pdbx_strand_id
1 'polypeptide(L)'
;RGFAFEGAAMGLAVADFVHPFRPSRWQAFLDGPGEDHVYMLYVGMGWALARLPVRLEQATRRMDPLLRWLAIDGYGFHQGYFHWQRFIGQQEEPRRLTAYARCAFDQGLGRSLWFVKAGDPVRIATAIASFTPNRRTHLWSGVGLACAYAGGVERSVVETLREVGEGFLPQLAQGVAFAAKCRQRAGNPAAHTELACEILCGISADQAAAVTDIALKGLSQVGDMPAYEVWRQRVQLMFGQTNSDAAI
;
A
#
# COMPACT_ATOMS: atom_id res chain seq x y z
N ARG A 1 -9.03 -1.44 13.94
CA ARG A 1 -9.59 -2.79 13.71
C ARG A 1 -9.08 -3.45 12.43
N GLY A 2 -8.67 -2.72 11.38
CA GLY A 2 -8.27 -3.36 10.11
C GLY A 2 -7.09 -4.35 10.18
N PHE A 3 -6.13 -4.20 11.11
CA PHE A 3 -5.09 -5.23 11.32
C PHE A 3 -5.64 -6.59 11.77
N ALA A 4 -6.75 -6.61 12.52
CA ALA A 4 -7.40 -7.87 12.90
C ALA A 4 -8.00 -8.58 11.68
N PHE A 5 -8.58 -7.83 10.74
CA PHE A 5 -9.09 -8.35 9.47
C PHE A 5 -7.97 -8.83 8.55
N GLU A 6 -6.83 -8.12 8.50
CA GLU A 6 -5.63 -8.57 7.79
C GLU A 6 -5.14 -9.93 8.33
N GLY A 7 -5.01 -10.05 9.65
CA GLY A 7 -4.58 -11.30 10.30
C GLY A 7 -5.57 -12.45 10.10
N ALA A 8 -6.88 -12.17 10.19
CA ALA A 8 -7.93 -13.15 9.90
C ALA A 8 -7.85 -13.64 8.45
N ALA A 9 -7.74 -12.71 7.49
CA ALA A 9 -7.58 -13.04 6.08
C ALA A 9 -6.34 -13.89 5.82
N MET A 10 -5.20 -13.53 6.43
CA MET A 10 -3.97 -14.32 6.36
C MET A 10 -4.19 -15.75 6.87
N GLY A 11 -4.79 -15.92 8.04
CA GLY A 11 -5.06 -17.23 8.63
C GLY A 11 -5.98 -18.08 7.76
N LEU A 12 -7.05 -17.50 7.23
CA LEU A 12 -7.98 -18.18 6.33
C LEU A 12 -7.32 -18.59 5.00
N ALA A 13 -6.47 -17.73 4.43
CA ALA A 13 -5.72 -18.03 3.22
C ALA A 13 -4.74 -19.21 3.42
N VAL A 14 -4.02 -19.25 4.54
CA VAL A 14 -3.17 -20.39 4.90
C VAL A 14 -4.01 -21.65 5.06
N ALA A 15 -5.16 -21.54 5.73
CA ALA A 15 -6.03 -22.68 5.97
C ALA A 15 -6.62 -23.23 4.64
N ASP A 16 -6.96 -22.36 3.69
CA ASP A 16 -7.40 -22.74 2.33
C ASP A 16 -6.30 -23.44 1.54
N PHE A 17 -5.04 -23.01 1.68
CA PHE A 17 -3.91 -23.72 1.08
C PHE A 17 -3.73 -25.13 1.66
N VAL A 18 -3.89 -25.31 2.97
CA VAL A 18 -3.74 -26.62 3.64
C VAL A 18 -4.92 -27.56 3.33
N HIS A 19 -6.11 -27.02 3.10
CA HIS A 19 -7.33 -27.80 2.80
C HIS A 19 -7.97 -27.38 1.47
N PRO A 20 -7.33 -27.65 0.32
CA PRO A 20 -7.73 -27.10 -0.99
C PRO A 20 -9.02 -27.69 -1.57
N PHE A 21 -9.49 -28.82 -1.04
CA PHE A 21 -10.74 -29.47 -1.47
C PHE A 21 -11.98 -28.94 -0.76
N ARG A 22 -11.82 -28.01 0.20
CA ARG A 22 -12.94 -27.33 0.86
C ARG A 22 -13.26 -26.03 0.13
N PRO A 23 -14.51 -25.54 0.20
CA PRO A 23 -14.83 -24.19 -0.26
C PRO A 23 -13.89 -23.15 0.38
N SER A 24 -13.52 -22.12 -0.39
CA SER A 24 -12.59 -21.09 0.10
C SER A 24 -13.22 -20.30 1.24
N ARG A 25 -12.61 -20.41 2.41
CA ARG A 25 -12.99 -19.61 3.59
C ARG A 25 -12.55 -18.16 3.44
N TRP A 26 -11.43 -17.92 2.75
CA TRP A 26 -10.99 -16.57 2.44
C TRP A 26 -12.01 -15.85 1.54
N GLN A 27 -12.51 -16.53 0.51
CA GLN A 27 -13.55 -15.98 -0.38
C GLN A 27 -14.87 -15.76 0.39
N ALA A 28 -15.31 -16.73 1.18
CA ALA A 28 -16.52 -16.57 2.00
C ALA A 28 -16.41 -15.42 3.02
N PHE A 29 -15.20 -15.15 3.53
CA PHE A 29 -14.96 -14.02 4.42
C PHE A 29 -14.96 -12.69 3.66
N LEU A 30 -14.38 -12.67 2.45
CA LEU A 30 -14.39 -11.51 1.54
C LEU A 30 -15.81 -11.10 1.16
N ASP A 31 -16.66 -12.07 0.81
CA ASP A 31 -18.04 -11.86 0.35
C ASP A 31 -19.03 -11.65 1.52
N GLY A 32 -18.53 -11.58 2.75
CA GLY A 32 -19.34 -11.48 3.95
C GLY A 32 -18.72 -10.54 4.98
N PRO A 33 -18.35 -10.99 6.19
CA PRO A 33 -17.95 -10.09 7.27
C PRO A 33 -16.72 -9.21 6.97
N GLY A 34 -15.90 -9.57 5.99
CA GLY A 34 -14.69 -8.84 5.60
C GLY A 34 -14.87 -7.84 4.45
N GLU A 35 -16.07 -7.68 3.89
CA GLU A 35 -16.32 -6.85 2.70
C GLU A 35 -15.85 -5.40 2.87
N ASP A 36 -16.18 -4.76 4.00
CA ASP A 36 -15.77 -3.39 4.33
C ASP A 36 -14.25 -3.26 4.54
N HIS A 37 -13.57 -4.38 4.72
CA HIS A 37 -12.14 -4.50 4.93
C HIS A 37 -11.40 -5.09 3.72
N VAL A 38 -12.02 -5.12 2.53
CA VAL A 38 -11.49 -5.75 1.31
C VAL A 38 -9.99 -5.50 1.10
N TYR A 39 -9.53 -4.25 1.24
CA TYR A 39 -8.12 -3.90 1.02
C TYR A 39 -7.19 -4.62 2.00
N MET A 40 -7.59 -4.72 3.28
CA MET A 40 -6.83 -5.44 4.30
C MET A 40 -6.85 -6.95 4.07
N LEU A 41 -7.93 -7.50 3.51
CA LEU A 41 -8.01 -8.92 3.18
C LEU A 41 -7.01 -9.30 2.08
N TYR A 42 -6.86 -8.46 1.05
CA TYR A 42 -5.85 -8.67 0.00
C TYR A 42 -4.42 -8.51 0.54
N VAL A 43 -4.16 -7.53 1.40
CA VAL A 43 -2.87 -7.40 2.08
C VAL A 43 -2.57 -8.66 2.90
N GLY A 44 -3.54 -9.15 3.68
CA GLY A 44 -3.42 -10.38 4.45
C GLY A 44 -3.17 -11.63 3.60
N MET A 45 -3.77 -11.71 2.40
CA MET A 45 -3.41 -12.74 1.41
C MET A 45 -1.92 -12.67 1.06
N GLY A 46 -1.39 -11.48 0.82
CA GLY A 46 0.04 -11.28 0.56
C GLY A 46 0.95 -11.82 1.67
N TRP A 47 0.58 -11.56 2.93
CA TRP A 47 1.25 -12.10 4.11
C TRP A 47 1.19 -13.62 4.20
N ALA A 48 0.08 -14.23 3.78
CA ALA A 48 -0.05 -15.69 3.70
C ALA A 48 0.87 -16.25 2.61
N LEU A 49 0.81 -15.69 1.40
CA LEU A 49 1.62 -16.14 0.26
C LEU A 49 3.12 -16.03 0.53
N ALA A 50 3.56 -15.09 1.37
CA ALA A 50 4.95 -14.96 1.80
C ALA A 50 5.47 -16.13 2.66
N ARG A 51 4.57 -16.93 3.23
CA ARG A 51 4.87 -18.10 4.06
C ARG A 51 4.57 -19.43 3.38
N LEU A 52 4.00 -19.41 2.19
CA LEU A 52 3.58 -20.61 1.46
C LEU A 52 4.55 -20.90 0.30
N PRO A 53 4.77 -22.18 -0.06
CA PRO A 53 5.68 -22.56 -1.14
C PRO A 53 5.04 -22.37 -2.52
N VAL A 54 4.56 -21.17 -2.82
CA VAL A 54 3.81 -20.82 -4.03
C VAL A 54 4.51 -19.77 -4.86
N ARG A 55 4.20 -19.73 -6.16
CA ARG A 55 4.65 -18.65 -7.05
C ARG A 55 3.70 -17.47 -6.92
N LEU A 56 4.17 -16.36 -6.36
CA LEU A 56 3.36 -15.19 -6.00
C LEU A 56 2.39 -14.74 -7.11
N GLU A 57 2.90 -14.39 -8.29
CA GLU A 57 2.04 -13.93 -9.40
C GLU A 57 1.11 -15.00 -9.95
N GLN A 58 1.47 -16.28 -9.87
CA GLN A 58 0.57 -17.35 -10.27
C GLN A 58 -0.59 -17.48 -9.27
N ALA A 59 -0.30 -17.33 -7.98
CA ALA A 59 -1.30 -17.41 -6.92
C ALA A 59 -2.29 -16.24 -6.96
N THR A 60 -1.85 -15.04 -7.33
CA THR A 60 -2.70 -13.84 -7.40
C THR A 60 -3.44 -13.67 -8.74
N ARG A 61 -3.11 -14.47 -9.76
CA ARG A 61 -3.62 -14.30 -11.14
C ARG A 61 -5.15 -14.37 -11.26
N ARG A 62 -5.79 -15.22 -10.44
CA ARG A 62 -7.24 -15.47 -10.46
C ARG A 62 -8.04 -14.57 -9.52
N MET A 63 -7.36 -13.70 -8.78
CA MET A 63 -8.02 -12.73 -7.92
C MET A 63 -8.53 -11.54 -8.74
N ASP A 64 -9.33 -10.67 -8.13
CA ASP A 64 -9.76 -9.41 -8.74
C ASP A 64 -8.59 -8.67 -9.45
N PRO A 65 -8.71 -8.33 -10.75
CA PRO A 65 -7.63 -7.75 -11.54
C PRO A 65 -7.06 -6.43 -11.01
N LEU A 66 -7.88 -5.65 -10.30
CA LEU A 66 -7.50 -4.37 -9.71
C LEU A 66 -6.87 -4.58 -8.32
N LEU A 67 -7.51 -5.36 -7.46
CA LEU A 67 -7.09 -5.48 -6.05
C LEU A 67 -5.97 -6.50 -5.83
N ARG A 68 -5.71 -7.42 -6.76
CA ARG A 68 -4.64 -8.44 -6.62
C ARG A 68 -3.25 -7.85 -6.36
N TRP A 69 -3.00 -6.61 -6.77
CA TRP A 69 -1.73 -5.93 -6.54
C TRP A 69 -1.51 -5.61 -5.07
N LEU A 70 -2.58 -5.46 -4.28
CA LEU A 70 -2.49 -5.30 -2.81
C LEU A 70 -1.98 -6.58 -2.11
N ALA A 71 -2.17 -7.76 -2.71
CA ALA A 71 -1.54 -8.99 -2.23
C ALA A 71 -0.03 -9.01 -2.52
N ILE A 72 0.40 -8.44 -3.65
CA ILE A 72 1.83 -8.31 -3.96
C ILE A 72 2.47 -7.23 -3.06
N ASP A 73 1.77 -6.13 -2.81
CA ASP A 73 2.14 -5.13 -1.78
C ASP A 73 2.24 -5.78 -0.39
N GLY A 74 1.24 -6.54 0.05
CA GLY A 74 1.29 -7.24 1.34
C GLY A 74 2.46 -8.22 1.44
N TYR A 75 2.78 -8.92 0.36
CA TYR A 75 3.97 -9.77 0.28
C TYR A 75 5.26 -8.95 0.42
N GLY A 76 5.36 -7.81 -0.28
CA GLY A 76 6.50 -6.88 -0.17
C GLY A 76 6.69 -6.35 1.23
N PHE A 77 5.59 -5.99 1.89
CA PHE A 77 5.61 -5.56 3.30
C PHE A 77 6.13 -6.67 4.21
N HIS A 78 5.62 -7.90 4.08
CA HIS A 78 6.11 -9.04 4.84
C HIS A 78 7.62 -9.24 4.67
N GLN A 79 8.12 -9.26 3.43
CA GLN A 79 9.54 -9.43 3.14
C GLN A 79 10.39 -8.30 3.72
N GLY A 80 9.94 -7.06 3.55
CA GLY A 80 10.60 -5.89 4.09
C GLY A 80 10.60 -5.83 5.62
N TYR A 81 9.61 -6.42 6.30
CA TYR A 81 9.50 -6.42 7.75
C TYR A 81 10.37 -7.54 8.38
N PHE A 82 10.21 -8.78 7.94
CA PHE A 82 10.91 -9.93 8.55
C PHE A 82 12.30 -10.19 7.98
N HIS A 83 12.58 -9.71 6.78
CA HIS A 83 13.83 -9.98 6.05
C HIS A 83 14.49 -8.68 5.57
N TRP A 84 14.39 -7.62 6.38
CA TRP A 84 14.82 -6.27 6.01
C TRP A 84 16.30 -6.18 5.58
N GLN A 85 17.20 -6.97 6.18
CA GLN A 85 18.62 -6.97 5.77
C GLN A 85 18.79 -7.36 4.29
N ARG A 86 17.94 -8.29 3.81
CA ARG A 86 17.97 -8.80 2.44
C ARG A 86 17.24 -7.86 1.47
N PHE A 87 16.03 -7.42 1.80
CA PHE A 87 15.20 -6.66 0.87
C PHE A 87 15.39 -5.14 0.95
N ILE A 88 15.82 -4.61 2.09
CA ILE A 88 16.15 -3.18 2.26
C ILE A 88 17.67 -2.97 2.19
N GLY A 89 18.46 -3.77 2.93
CA GLY A 89 19.91 -3.62 2.98
C GLY A 89 20.60 -4.04 1.67
N GLN A 90 20.33 -5.27 1.21
CA GLN A 90 20.90 -5.81 -0.04
C GLN A 90 20.03 -5.52 -1.27
N GLN A 91 18.84 -4.93 -1.07
CA GLN A 91 17.89 -4.54 -2.12
C GLN A 91 17.48 -5.69 -3.06
N GLU A 92 17.52 -6.94 -2.56
CA GLU A 92 17.19 -8.10 -3.38
C GLU A 92 15.76 -8.01 -3.94
N GLU A 93 15.58 -8.38 -5.20
CA GLU A 93 14.27 -8.44 -5.83
C GLU A 93 13.77 -9.88 -5.94
N PRO A 94 12.49 -10.16 -5.62
CA PRO A 94 11.95 -11.50 -5.79
C PRO A 94 12.06 -11.98 -7.24
N ARG A 95 12.58 -13.19 -7.42
CA ARG A 95 12.74 -13.80 -8.75
C ARG A 95 11.37 -14.02 -9.40
N ARG A 96 11.34 -13.93 -10.73
CA ARG A 96 10.17 -14.24 -11.58
C ARG A 96 8.97 -13.31 -11.39
N LEU A 97 9.22 -12.09 -10.90
CA LEU A 97 8.22 -11.02 -10.96
C LEU A 97 8.30 -10.25 -12.28
N THR A 98 7.15 -10.01 -12.89
CA THR A 98 6.95 -9.07 -14.00
C THR A 98 7.35 -7.66 -13.58
N ALA A 99 7.62 -6.79 -14.55
CA ALA A 99 8.07 -5.42 -14.28
C ALA A 99 7.10 -4.70 -13.34
N TYR A 100 5.79 -4.80 -13.59
CA TYR A 100 4.81 -4.14 -12.74
C TYR A 100 4.64 -4.79 -11.35
N ALA A 101 4.74 -6.12 -11.25
CA ALA A 101 4.68 -6.77 -9.94
C ALA A 101 5.82 -6.33 -9.01
N ARG A 102 7.00 -6.00 -9.56
CA ARG A 102 8.11 -5.40 -8.78
C ARG A 102 7.73 -4.01 -8.24
N CYS A 103 7.04 -3.20 -9.04
CA CYS A 103 6.49 -1.91 -8.59
C CYS A 103 5.48 -2.06 -7.44
N ALA A 104 4.60 -3.06 -7.51
CA ALA A 104 3.66 -3.36 -6.42
C ALA A 104 4.37 -3.90 -5.17
N PHE A 105 5.39 -4.73 -5.36
CA PHE A 105 6.23 -5.23 -4.27
C PHE A 105 6.94 -4.09 -3.53
N ASP A 106 7.47 -3.11 -4.27
CA ASP A 106 8.16 -1.95 -3.69
C ASP A 106 7.22 -1.00 -2.92
N GLN A 107 5.93 -0.96 -3.24
CA GLN A 107 4.94 -0.27 -2.40
C GLN A 107 4.89 -0.92 -1.01
N GLY A 108 4.87 -2.26 -0.98
CA GLY A 108 4.90 -3.03 0.26
C GLY A 108 6.20 -2.83 1.06
N LEU A 109 7.33 -2.88 0.36
CA LEU A 109 8.64 -2.62 0.94
C LEU A 109 8.73 -1.20 1.53
N GLY A 110 8.12 -0.22 0.85
CA GLY A 110 7.99 1.14 1.34
C GLY A 110 7.22 1.22 2.66
N ARG A 111 6.09 0.49 2.76
CA ARG A 111 5.32 0.40 4.02
C ARG A 111 6.17 -0.19 5.15
N SER A 112 7.01 -1.18 4.85
CA SER A 112 7.85 -1.83 5.87
C SER A 112 8.88 -0.89 6.48
N LEU A 113 9.39 0.09 5.71
CA LEU A 113 10.35 1.08 6.19
C LEU A 113 9.81 1.89 7.37
N TRP A 114 8.51 2.21 7.40
CA TRP A 114 7.88 2.90 8.52
C TRP A 114 8.09 2.14 9.83
N PHE A 115 7.96 0.82 9.81
CA PHE A 115 8.13 -0.01 11.00
C PHE A 115 9.60 -0.28 11.30
N VAL A 116 10.39 -0.66 10.30
CA VAL A 116 11.82 -1.01 10.46
C VAL A 116 12.66 0.20 10.90
N LYS A 117 12.25 1.41 10.52
CA LYS A 117 12.90 2.67 10.91
C LYS A 117 12.15 3.41 12.03
N ALA A 118 11.15 2.79 12.66
CA ALA A 118 10.39 3.34 13.77
C ALA A 118 9.80 4.74 13.50
N GLY A 119 9.29 4.96 12.28
CA GLY A 119 8.68 6.22 11.87
C GLY A 119 9.65 7.39 11.69
N ASP A 120 10.97 7.18 11.81
CA ASP A 120 12.00 8.22 11.65
C ASP A 120 12.12 8.63 10.17
N PRO A 121 11.69 9.85 9.78
CA PRO A 121 11.64 10.26 8.38
C PRO A 121 13.04 10.36 7.75
N VAL A 122 14.04 10.78 8.51
CA VAL A 122 15.41 10.95 8.01
C VAL A 122 16.03 9.58 7.71
N ARG A 123 15.83 8.59 8.59
CA ARG A 123 16.28 7.21 8.35
C ARG A 123 15.54 6.56 7.18
N ILE A 124 14.24 6.84 7.02
CA ILE A 124 13.44 6.37 5.88
C ILE A 124 13.99 6.96 4.58
N ALA A 125 14.16 8.28 4.52
CA ALA A 125 14.69 8.97 3.35
C ALA A 125 16.10 8.46 2.98
N THR A 126 16.97 8.27 3.96
CA THR A 126 18.32 7.70 3.76
C THR A 126 18.26 6.30 3.17
N ALA A 127 17.35 5.44 3.67
CA ALA A 127 17.16 4.10 3.13
C ALA A 127 16.67 4.15 1.68
N ILE A 128 15.65 4.96 1.36
CA ILE A 128 15.10 5.08 0.01
C ILE A 128 16.13 5.66 -0.96
N ALA A 129 16.97 6.61 -0.53
CA ALA A 129 18.01 7.21 -1.35
C ALA A 129 19.06 6.19 -1.82
N SER A 130 19.22 5.06 -1.12
CA SER A 130 20.12 3.98 -1.56
C SER A 130 19.57 3.14 -2.72
N PHE A 131 18.26 3.16 -2.97
CA PHE A 131 17.63 2.40 -4.05
C PHE A 131 17.84 3.08 -5.41
N THR A 132 17.71 2.31 -6.49
CA THR A 132 17.69 2.85 -7.85
C THR A 132 16.51 3.82 -8.04
N PRO A 133 16.67 4.91 -8.82
CA PRO A 133 15.65 5.96 -8.95
C PRO A 133 14.24 5.45 -9.27
N ASN A 134 14.14 4.45 -10.15
CA ASN A 134 12.86 3.88 -10.59
C ASN A 134 12.08 3.17 -9.47
N ARG A 135 12.73 2.75 -8.38
CA ARG A 135 12.07 2.08 -7.24
C ARG A 135 11.59 3.07 -6.18
N ARG A 136 12.23 4.25 -6.09
CA ARG A 136 11.99 5.24 -5.03
C ARG A 136 10.54 5.74 -5.00
N THR A 137 9.93 5.95 -6.16
CA THR A 137 8.54 6.43 -6.28
C THR A 137 7.54 5.46 -5.63
N HIS A 138 7.74 4.16 -5.80
CA HIS A 138 6.89 3.13 -5.22
C HIS A 138 7.11 3.00 -3.70
N LEU A 139 8.37 3.07 -3.26
CA LEU A 139 8.73 3.09 -1.84
C LEU A 139 8.08 4.26 -1.10
N TRP A 140 8.15 5.48 -1.66
CA TRP A 140 7.52 6.66 -1.09
C TRP A 140 6.00 6.56 -1.01
N SER A 141 5.36 5.92 -2.00
CA SER A 141 3.92 5.63 -1.92
C SER A 141 3.59 4.70 -0.75
N GLY A 142 4.42 3.68 -0.52
CA GLY A 142 4.28 2.78 0.62
C GLY A 142 4.46 3.47 1.98
N VAL A 143 5.46 4.35 2.07
CA VAL A 143 5.71 5.15 3.28
C VAL A 143 4.53 6.05 3.62
N GLY A 144 3.96 6.75 2.63
CA GLY A 144 2.78 7.59 2.82
C GLY A 144 1.58 6.79 3.35
N LEU A 145 1.34 5.60 2.79
CA LEU A 145 0.29 4.72 3.25
C LEU A 145 0.52 4.27 4.70
N ALA A 146 1.73 3.84 5.05
CA ALA A 146 2.03 3.40 6.41
C ALA A 146 1.93 4.54 7.44
N CYS A 147 2.44 5.72 7.10
CA CYS A 147 2.31 6.93 7.92
C CYS A 147 0.84 7.22 8.26
N ALA A 148 -0.03 7.28 7.25
CA ALA A 148 -1.45 7.60 7.46
C ALA A 148 -2.27 6.44 8.06
N TYR A 149 -1.96 5.19 7.72
CA TYR A 149 -2.74 4.04 8.19
C TYR A 149 -2.33 3.57 9.58
N ALA A 150 -1.02 3.42 9.82
CA ALA A 150 -0.47 2.95 11.09
C ALA A 150 -0.29 4.10 12.10
N GLY A 151 0.11 5.29 11.63
CA GLY A 151 0.38 6.43 12.50
C GLY A 151 1.51 6.15 13.48
N GLY A 152 1.30 6.57 14.74
CA GLY A 152 2.23 6.32 15.84
C GLY A 152 3.34 7.36 15.99
N VAL A 153 3.18 8.53 15.37
CA VAL A 153 4.13 9.64 15.42
C VAL A 153 3.40 10.97 15.60
N GLU A 154 4.12 11.98 16.07
CA GLU A 154 3.61 13.34 16.26
C GLU A 154 3.55 14.13 14.94
N ARG A 155 2.79 15.24 14.95
CA ARG A 155 2.65 16.17 13.81
C ARG A 155 4.01 16.57 13.20
N SER A 156 4.96 16.95 14.05
CA SER A 156 6.31 17.38 13.60
C SER A 156 7.04 16.30 12.81
N VAL A 157 6.82 15.02 13.12
CA VAL A 157 7.43 13.91 12.37
C VAL A 157 6.83 13.79 10.97
N VAL A 158 5.52 14.02 10.84
CA VAL A 158 4.83 14.02 9.53
C VAL A 158 5.24 15.25 8.70
N GLU A 159 5.46 16.40 9.33
CA GLU A 159 6.01 17.60 8.70
C GLU A 159 7.43 17.35 8.18
N THR A 160 8.32 16.78 9.00
CA THR A 160 9.66 16.38 8.54
C THR A 160 9.58 15.36 7.41
N LEU A 161 8.63 14.41 7.44
CA LEU A 161 8.41 13.47 6.34
C LEU A 161 8.07 14.17 5.02
N ARG A 162 7.25 15.23 5.07
CA ARG A 162 6.93 16.07 3.91
C ARG A 162 8.20 16.71 3.34
N GLU A 163 9.05 17.27 4.21
CA GLU A 163 10.29 17.93 3.82
C GLU A 163 11.27 16.95 3.16
N VAL A 164 11.60 15.84 3.82
CA VAL A 164 12.56 14.86 3.26
C VAL A 164 12.02 14.13 2.02
N GLY A 165 10.71 14.15 1.82
CA GLY A 165 9.99 13.54 0.72
C GLY A 165 9.58 14.53 -0.39
N GLU A 166 10.07 15.77 -0.38
CA GLU A 166 9.63 16.86 -1.28
C GLU A 166 9.60 16.45 -2.77
N GLY A 167 10.63 15.74 -3.24
CA GLY A 167 10.70 15.25 -4.62
C GLY A 167 9.69 14.13 -4.98
N PHE A 168 8.90 13.67 -4.02
CA PHE A 168 7.98 12.54 -4.12
C PHE A 168 6.61 12.82 -3.48
N LEU A 169 6.24 14.10 -3.28
CA LEU A 169 4.97 14.48 -2.65
C LEU A 169 3.74 13.85 -3.31
N PRO A 170 3.60 13.79 -4.66
CA PRO A 170 2.45 13.11 -5.27
C PRO A 170 2.35 11.62 -4.89
N GLN A 171 3.48 10.93 -4.77
CA GLN A 171 3.54 9.51 -4.39
C GLN A 171 3.19 9.33 -2.90
N LEU A 172 3.76 10.16 -2.03
CA LEU A 172 3.41 10.20 -0.60
C LEU A 172 1.90 10.43 -0.42
N ALA A 173 1.36 11.47 -1.06
CA ALA A 173 -0.06 11.83 -1.01
C ALA A 173 -0.96 10.71 -1.54
N GLN A 174 -0.56 10.04 -2.62
CA GLN A 174 -1.29 8.87 -3.13
C GLN A 174 -1.38 7.75 -2.07
N GLY A 175 -0.28 7.45 -1.39
CA GLY A 175 -0.27 6.47 -0.30
C GLY A 175 -1.20 6.85 0.84
N VAL A 176 -1.15 8.11 1.27
CA VAL A 176 -2.00 8.69 2.31
C VAL A 176 -3.48 8.60 1.91
N ALA A 177 -3.83 8.95 0.68
CA ALA A 177 -5.19 8.85 0.16
C ALA A 177 -5.72 7.40 0.15
N PHE A 178 -4.87 6.42 -0.16
CA PHE A 178 -5.24 5.00 -0.08
C PHE A 178 -5.49 4.57 1.38
N ALA A 179 -4.70 5.06 2.34
CA ALA A 179 -4.95 4.82 3.75
C ALA A 179 -6.28 5.44 4.21
N ALA A 180 -6.56 6.68 3.81
CA ALA A 180 -7.82 7.36 4.08
C ALA A 180 -9.01 6.58 3.50
N LYS A 181 -8.91 6.13 2.24
CA LYS A 181 -9.94 5.31 1.61
C LYS A 181 -10.17 3.99 2.35
N CYS A 182 -9.10 3.35 2.80
CA CYS A 182 -9.19 2.12 3.59
C CYS A 182 -9.95 2.35 4.90
N ARG A 183 -9.68 3.45 5.61
CA ARG A 183 -10.36 3.81 6.85
C ARG A 183 -11.83 4.20 6.64
N GLN A 184 -12.10 4.97 5.59
CA GLN A 184 -13.45 5.37 5.22
C GLN A 184 -14.32 4.16 4.88
N ARG A 185 -13.85 3.28 3.98
CA ARG A 185 -14.60 2.07 3.58
C ARG A 185 -14.87 1.15 4.77
N ALA A 186 -13.91 1.03 5.68
CA ALA A 186 -14.02 0.22 6.87
C ALA A 186 -14.82 0.86 8.02
N GLY A 187 -15.37 2.07 7.82
CA GLY A 187 -16.12 2.81 8.85
C GLY A 187 -15.33 3.05 10.14
N ASN A 188 -14.01 3.21 10.06
CA ASN A 188 -13.13 3.28 11.23
C ASN A 188 -12.12 4.44 11.19
N PRO A 189 -12.61 5.70 11.15
CA PRO A 189 -11.76 6.89 11.07
C PRO A 189 -10.73 6.93 12.21
N ALA A 190 -9.60 7.57 11.93
CA ALA A 190 -8.51 7.71 12.91
C ALA A 190 -7.86 9.08 12.81
N ALA A 191 -7.60 9.71 13.96
CA ALA A 191 -7.05 11.06 14.05
C ALA A 191 -5.69 11.19 13.36
N HIS A 192 -4.85 10.16 13.43
CA HIS A 192 -3.54 10.17 12.75
C HIS A 192 -3.67 10.06 11.22
N THR A 193 -4.75 9.48 10.70
CA THR A 193 -5.04 9.48 9.26
C THR A 193 -5.44 10.87 8.81
N GLU A 194 -6.32 11.55 9.57
CA GLU A 194 -6.70 12.96 9.31
C GLU A 194 -5.47 13.87 9.28
N LEU A 195 -4.64 13.78 10.33
CA LEU A 195 -3.38 14.53 10.45
C LEU A 195 -2.47 14.34 9.23
N ALA A 196 -2.29 13.10 8.78
CA ALA A 196 -1.45 12.80 7.64
C ALA A 196 -2.04 13.36 6.32
N CYS A 197 -3.37 13.31 6.16
CA CYS A 197 -4.05 13.92 5.01
C CYS A 197 -3.88 15.45 5.00
N GLU A 198 -4.07 16.12 6.13
CA GLU A 198 -3.86 17.57 6.24
C GLU A 198 -2.44 17.96 5.82
N ILE A 199 -1.43 17.27 6.34
CA ILE A 199 -0.03 17.64 6.13
C ILE A 199 0.48 17.24 4.75
N LEU A 200 0.18 16.03 4.29
CA LEU A 200 0.78 15.47 3.07
C LEU A 200 -0.10 15.62 1.83
N CYS A 201 -1.42 15.78 2.00
CA CYS A 201 -2.37 15.98 0.91
C CYS A 201 -2.95 17.40 0.88
N GLY A 202 -2.86 18.17 1.97
CA GLY A 202 -3.45 19.52 2.05
C GLY A 202 -4.97 19.54 2.17
N ILE A 203 -5.60 18.39 2.43
CA ILE A 203 -7.06 18.20 2.45
C ILE A 203 -7.44 17.20 3.56
N SER A 204 -8.73 17.15 3.91
CA SER A 204 -9.24 16.19 4.91
C SER A 204 -9.14 14.73 4.47
N ALA A 205 -9.24 13.78 5.40
CA ALA A 205 -9.22 12.35 5.05
C ALA A 205 -10.38 11.96 4.14
N ASP A 206 -11.57 12.53 4.34
CA ASP A 206 -12.73 12.25 3.48
C ASP A 206 -12.52 12.76 2.05
N GLN A 207 -11.95 13.96 1.89
CA GLN A 207 -11.60 14.49 0.58
C GLN A 207 -10.51 13.65 -0.09
N ALA A 208 -9.47 13.24 0.66
CA ALA A 208 -8.42 12.36 0.14
C ALA A 208 -8.96 11.00 -0.29
N ALA A 209 -9.89 10.41 0.47
CA ALA A 209 -10.59 9.18 0.09
C ALA A 209 -11.41 9.39 -1.20
N ALA A 210 -12.14 10.51 -1.31
CA ALA A 210 -12.94 10.85 -2.49
C ALA A 210 -12.09 11.03 -3.76
N VAL A 211 -10.86 11.56 -3.66
CA VAL A 211 -9.90 11.62 -4.78
C VAL A 211 -9.66 10.22 -5.36
N THR A 212 -9.55 9.20 -4.52
CA THR A 212 -9.37 7.82 -4.99
C THR A 212 -10.59 7.30 -5.75
N ASP A 213 -11.81 7.64 -5.32
CA ASP A 213 -13.04 7.24 -6.01
C ASP A 213 -13.19 7.95 -7.35
N ILE A 214 -12.84 9.25 -7.41
CA ILE A 214 -12.86 10.02 -8.65
C ILE A 214 -11.89 9.41 -9.66
N ALA A 215 -10.65 9.14 -9.24
CA ALA A 215 -9.61 8.56 -10.09
C ALA A 215 -10.00 7.16 -10.62
N LEU A 216 -10.85 6.43 -9.89
CA LEU A 216 -11.32 5.09 -10.25
C LEU A 216 -12.43 5.11 -11.32
N LYS A 217 -13.14 6.22 -11.50
CA LYS A 217 -14.21 6.33 -12.51
C LYS A 217 -13.64 6.14 -13.93
N GLY A 218 -14.34 5.34 -14.74
CA GLY A 218 -13.97 5.09 -16.14
C GLY A 218 -12.61 4.39 -16.31
N LEU A 219 -12.16 3.63 -15.31
CA LEU A 219 -10.93 2.85 -15.40
C LEU A 219 -11.13 1.67 -16.37
N SER A 220 -10.33 1.62 -17.43
CA SER A 220 -10.30 0.48 -18.34
C SER A 220 -9.42 -0.64 -17.79
N GLN A 221 -9.89 -1.88 -17.90
CA GLN A 221 -9.06 -3.08 -17.66
C GLN A 221 -8.30 -3.51 -18.93
N VAL A 222 -8.57 -2.86 -20.06
CA VAL A 222 -7.95 -3.12 -21.36
C VAL A 222 -6.87 -2.07 -21.60
N GLY A 223 -5.62 -2.52 -21.76
CA GLY A 223 -4.45 -1.69 -22.03
C GLY A 223 -3.15 -2.40 -21.64
N ASP A 224 -2.01 -1.84 -22.05
CA ASP A 224 -0.68 -2.42 -21.76
C ASP A 224 -0.26 -2.23 -20.29
N MET A 225 -0.83 -1.23 -19.62
CA MET A 225 -0.56 -0.92 -18.22
C MET A 225 -1.68 -1.47 -17.32
N PRO A 226 -1.36 -2.12 -16.19
CA PRO A 226 -2.37 -2.57 -15.24
C PRO A 226 -3.25 -1.42 -14.76
N ALA A 227 -4.56 -1.66 -14.70
CA ALA A 227 -5.54 -0.65 -14.28
C ALA A 227 -5.23 -0.05 -12.90
N TYR A 228 -4.65 -0.85 -11.99
CA TYR A 228 -4.17 -0.39 -10.68
C TYR A 228 -3.09 0.69 -10.79
N GLU A 229 -2.19 0.61 -11.76
CA GLU A 229 -1.18 1.65 -11.97
C GLU A 229 -1.79 2.93 -12.53
N VAL A 230 -2.69 2.79 -13.50
CA VAL A 230 -3.43 3.92 -14.06
C VAL A 230 -4.19 4.65 -12.94
N TRP A 231 -4.81 3.90 -12.03
CA TRP A 231 -5.49 4.46 -10.87
C TRP A 231 -4.52 5.23 -9.96
N ARG A 232 -3.37 4.63 -9.61
CA ARG A 232 -2.33 5.30 -8.80
C ARG A 232 -1.82 6.58 -9.46
N GLN A 233 -1.52 6.55 -10.75
CA GLN A 233 -1.01 7.71 -11.50
C GLN A 233 -2.04 8.83 -11.58
N ARG A 234 -3.32 8.50 -11.76
CA ARG A 234 -4.41 9.50 -11.72
C ARG A 234 -4.50 10.20 -10.36
N VAL A 235 -4.41 9.44 -9.27
CA VAL A 235 -4.39 10.01 -7.90
C VAL A 235 -3.17 10.92 -7.72
N GLN A 236 -1.97 10.47 -8.14
CA GLN A 236 -0.75 11.29 -8.08
C GLN A 236 -0.89 12.59 -8.87
N LEU A 237 -1.47 12.55 -10.07
CA LEU A 237 -1.68 13.73 -10.92
C LEU A 237 -2.56 14.78 -10.22
N MET A 238 -3.64 14.35 -9.57
CA MET A 238 -4.55 15.26 -8.85
C MET A 238 -3.84 15.99 -7.69
N PHE A 239 -2.97 15.29 -6.96
CA PHE A 239 -2.14 15.92 -5.91
C PHE A 239 -0.99 16.76 -6.47
N GLY A 240 -0.47 16.44 -7.66
CA GLY A 240 0.54 17.24 -8.34
C GLY A 240 0.02 18.58 -8.88
N GLN A 241 -1.25 18.62 -9.31
CA GLN A 241 -1.90 19.84 -9.79
C GLN A 241 -2.25 20.80 -8.64
N THR A 242 -2.79 20.26 -7.54
CA THR A 242 -3.22 21.06 -6.38
C THR A 242 -2.07 21.85 -5.73
N ASN A 243 -0.85 21.32 -5.74
CA ASN A 243 0.33 22.03 -5.23
C ASN A 243 0.83 23.15 -6.15
N SER A 244 0.50 23.10 -7.45
CA SER A 244 0.85 24.16 -8.41
C SER A 244 -0.08 25.37 -8.27
N ASP A 245 -1.36 25.13 -8.00
CA ASP A 245 -2.37 26.20 -7.86
C ASP A 245 -2.28 26.94 -6.51
N ALA A 246 -1.68 26.34 -5.48
CA ALA A 246 -1.43 26.98 -4.18
C ALA A 246 -0.15 27.85 -4.16
N ALA A 247 0.64 27.85 -5.25
CA ALA A 247 1.91 28.56 -5.36
C ALA A 247 1.85 29.84 -6.23
N ILE A 248 0.64 30.28 -6.60
CA ILE A 248 0.35 31.53 -7.33
C ILE A 248 -0.47 32.45 -6.43
#